data_AF-A0A0F9KUS5-F1
#
_entry.id   AF-A0A0F9KUS5-F1
#
_cell.length_a   1.000
_cell.length_b   1.000
_cell.length_c   1.000
_cell.angle_alpha   90.00
_cell.angle_beta   90.00
_cell.angle_gamma   90.00
#
_symmetry.space_group_name_H-M   'P 1'
#
loop_
_entity.id
_entity.type
_entity.pdbx_description
1 polymer ?
#
loop_
_entity_poly.entity_id
_entity_poly.type
_entity_poly.pdbx_seq_one_letter_code
_entity_poly.pdbx_strand_id
1 'polypeptide(L)'
;MLSKEKVTRMPDDAFRLLRDLISDYCGVYYDDDSKYILEHRLDRRLQVCGVADYRDYYRYLLYNRERENELAEIVDIITVNETYFFREKKQFDALLEEIAPEIMKSGSGQKRLRIWSAGCASGEEPYTIAILVLENPAIFGDWKVEVLASDINKRVIQKARRGVYTKNSFRAVEDYYIRKYFDEGAEGFRIKDSVRELVDFSHLNLLEPKKYGFLGDLDVIFCRNVLIYFHAGSKKIVVESFYESLCGGGYLLLGHAESLMNVSTSFALKHLKHDMAYQKPRKPEMSISDESLYRMVWG
;
A
#
# COMPACT_ATOMS: atom_id res chain seq x y z
N MET A 1 -23.88 -33.05 20.86
CA MET A 1 -23.27 -33.58 19.63
C MET A 1 -22.68 -32.41 18.86
N LEU A 2 -21.35 -32.22 18.94
CA LEU A 2 -20.66 -31.29 18.04
C LEU A 2 -20.82 -31.86 16.63
N SER A 3 -21.52 -31.14 15.75
CA SER A 3 -21.60 -31.50 14.34
C SER A 3 -20.17 -31.57 13.81
N LYS A 4 -19.75 -32.74 13.33
CA LYS A 4 -18.50 -32.86 12.56
C LYS A 4 -18.63 -31.91 11.38
N GLU A 5 -17.88 -30.80 11.39
CA GLU A 5 -17.78 -29.93 10.22
C GLU A 5 -17.36 -30.80 9.05
N LYS A 6 -18.17 -30.82 8.01
CA LYS A 6 -17.88 -31.55 6.79
C LYS A 6 -16.79 -30.75 6.09
N VAL A 7 -15.53 -31.12 6.31
CA VAL A 7 -14.40 -30.49 5.63
C VAL A 7 -14.51 -30.86 4.15
N THR A 8 -14.92 -29.88 3.34
CA THR A 8 -14.95 -30.02 1.89
C THR A 8 -13.51 -29.85 1.42
N ARG A 9 -12.93 -30.87 0.79
CA ARG A 9 -11.56 -30.79 0.25
C ARG A 9 -11.59 -30.03 -1.08
N MET A 10 -10.64 -29.13 -1.31
CA MET A 10 -10.51 -28.40 -2.58
C MET A 10 -9.83 -29.28 -3.64
N PRO A 11 -10.47 -29.59 -4.77
CA PRO A 11 -9.79 -30.22 -5.91
C PRO A 11 -8.72 -29.31 -6.52
N ASP A 12 -7.67 -29.87 -7.13
CA ASP A 12 -6.55 -29.09 -7.70
C ASP A 12 -6.98 -28.16 -8.84
N ASP A 13 -7.95 -28.57 -9.66
CA ASP A 13 -8.54 -27.73 -10.70
C ASP A 13 -9.31 -26.55 -10.11
N ALA A 14 -10.11 -26.80 -9.06
CA ALA A 14 -10.84 -25.73 -8.37
C ALA A 14 -9.88 -24.75 -7.68
N PHE A 15 -8.78 -25.26 -7.11
CA PHE A 15 -7.72 -24.43 -6.52
C PHE A 15 -7.14 -23.48 -7.55
N ARG A 16 -6.72 -23.97 -8.73
CA ARG A 16 -6.15 -23.13 -9.79
C ARG A 16 -7.13 -22.05 -10.24
N LEU A 17 -8.39 -22.42 -10.46
CA LEU A 17 -9.44 -21.46 -10.86
C LEU A 17 -9.66 -20.36 -9.81
N LEU A 18 -9.75 -20.72 -8.53
CA LEU A 18 -9.94 -19.76 -7.44
C LEU A 18 -8.70 -18.90 -7.21
N ARG A 19 -7.50 -19.50 -7.23
CA ARG A 19 -6.23 -18.79 -7.12
C ARG A 19 -6.11 -17.74 -8.22
N ASP A 20 -6.32 -18.14 -9.46
CA ASP A 20 -6.15 -17.24 -10.61
C ASP A 20 -7.18 -16.10 -10.55
N LEU A 21 -8.44 -16.39 -10.22
CA LEU A 21 -9.48 -15.36 -10.02
C LEU A 21 -9.14 -14.39 -8.89
N ILE A 22 -8.64 -14.87 -7.75
CA ILE A 22 -8.24 -14.03 -6.61
C ILE A 22 -7.02 -13.18 -6.99
N SER A 23 -6.04 -13.79 -7.65
CA SER A 23 -4.84 -13.11 -8.13
C SER A 23 -5.18 -12.02 -9.15
N ASP A 24 -6.10 -12.28 -10.07
CA ASP A 24 -6.57 -11.29 -11.03
C ASP A 24 -7.34 -10.15 -10.35
N TYR A 25 -8.08 -10.47 -9.28
CA TYR A 25 -8.85 -9.47 -8.54
C TYR A 25 -7.97 -8.57 -7.67
N CYS A 26 -7.05 -9.12 -6.88
CA CYS A 26 -6.31 -8.36 -5.85
C CYS A 26 -4.79 -8.54 -5.85
N GLY A 27 -4.25 -9.34 -6.77
CA GLY A 27 -2.82 -9.57 -6.94
C GLY A 27 -2.24 -10.67 -6.07
N VAL A 28 -2.90 -11.00 -4.96
CA VAL A 28 -2.45 -12.03 -4.00
C VAL A 28 -2.39 -13.40 -4.68
N TYR A 29 -1.23 -14.05 -4.57
CA TYR A 29 -0.97 -15.34 -5.19
C TYR A 29 -0.63 -16.41 -4.16
N TYR A 30 -1.25 -17.57 -4.31
CA TYR A 30 -0.98 -18.79 -3.55
C TYR A 30 -0.33 -19.82 -4.47
N ASP A 31 0.90 -20.21 -4.19
CA ASP A 31 1.53 -21.34 -4.88
C ASP A 31 0.87 -22.68 -4.52
N ASP A 32 1.24 -23.74 -5.24
CA ASP A 32 0.66 -25.07 -5.04
C ASP A 32 0.92 -25.60 -3.62
N ASP A 33 2.04 -25.22 -2.99
CA ASP A 33 2.41 -25.60 -1.63
C ASP A 33 1.53 -24.90 -0.56
N SER A 34 1.02 -23.71 -0.86
CA SER A 34 0.13 -22.93 0.01
C SER A 34 -1.36 -23.15 -0.25
N LYS A 35 -1.73 -24.12 -1.10
CA LYS A 35 -3.14 -24.50 -1.36
C LYS A 35 -3.96 -24.71 -0.09
N TYR A 36 -3.40 -25.39 0.92
CA TYR A 36 -4.09 -25.68 2.17
C TYR A 36 -4.48 -24.41 2.94
N ILE A 37 -3.69 -23.32 2.79
CA ILE A 37 -3.97 -22.03 3.41
C ILE A 37 -5.20 -21.40 2.75
N LEU A 38 -5.25 -21.43 1.41
CA LEU A 38 -6.39 -20.90 0.67
C LEU A 38 -7.66 -21.71 0.94
N GLU A 39 -7.56 -23.04 0.94
CA GLU A 39 -8.65 -23.96 1.32
C GLU A 39 -9.23 -23.58 2.69
N HIS A 40 -8.37 -23.52 3.72
CA HIS A 40 -8.83 -23.21 5.07
C HIS A 40 -9.48 -21.83 5.21
N ARG A 41 -8.98 -20.82 4.50
CA ARG A 41 -9.56 -19.46 4.51
C ARG A 41 -10.95 -19.45 3.85
N LEU A 42 -11.11 -20.17 2.73
CA LEU A 42 -12.35 -20.17 1.96
C LEU A 42 -13.43 -21.10 2.53
N ASP A 43 -13.09 -22.15 3.29
CA ASP A 43 -14.06 -23.11 3.86
C ASP A 43 -15.27 -22.44 4.54
N ARG A 44 -15.02 -21.44 5.38
CA ARG A 44 -16.10 -20.71 6.06
C ARG A 44 -16.96 -19.89 5.10
N ARG A 45 -16.36 -19.37 4.01
CA ARG A 45 -17.09 -18.61 2.99
C ARG A 45 -18.06 -19.49 2.22
N LEU A 46 -17.67 -20.71 1.87
CA LEU A 46 -18.57 -21.68 1.21
C LEU A 46 -19.86 -21.89 2.01
N GLN A 47 -19.73 -22.03 3.34
CA GLN A 47 -20.86 -22.19 4.25
C GLN A 47 -21.74 -20.94 4.30
N VAL A 48 -21.13 -19.75 4.39
CA VAL A 48 -21.85 -18.46 4.40
C VAL A 48 -22.63 -18.23 3.11
N CYS A 49 -22.04 -18.58 1.96
CA CYS A 49 -22.69 -18.47 0.65
C CYS A 49 -23.69 -19.61 0.36
N GLY A 50 -23.74 -20.65 1.19
CA GLY A 50 -24.62 -21.81 1.00
C GLY A 50 -24.30 -22.64 -0.25
N VAL A 51 -23.03 -22.67 -0.68
CA VAL A 51 -22.59 -23.44 -1.85
C VAL A 51 -22.04 -24.81 -1.44
N ALA A 52 -22.22 -25.82 -2.29
CA ALA A 52 -21.92 -27.21 -1.94
C ALA A 52 -20.42 -27.54 -2.00
N ASP A 53 -19.70 -26.96 -2.96
CA ASP A 53 -18.27 -27.19 -3.17
C ASP A 53 -17.54 -25.99 -3.78
N TYR A 54 -16.23 -26.13 -3.95
CA TYR A 54 -15.35 -25.08 -4.47
C TYR A 54 -15.58 -24.73 -5.95
N ARG A 55 -16.10 -25.65 -6.77
CA ARG A 55 -16.43 -25.34 -8.16
C ARG A 55 -17.70 -24.50 -8.22
N ASP A 56 -18.68 -24.80 -7.38
CA ASP A 56 -19.87 -23.98 -7.22
C ASP A 56 -19.53 -22.62 -6.61
N TYR A 57 -18.58 -22.56 -5.67
CA TYR A 57 -18.07 -21.29 -5.16
C TYR A 57 -17.38 -20.45 -6.25
N TYR A 58 -16.55 -21.07 -7.09
CA TYR A 58 -15.96 -20.37 -8.24
C TYR A 58 -17.04 -19.82 -9.20
N ARG A 59 -18.07 -20.62 -9.52
CA ARG A 59 -19.21 -20.16 -10.34
C ARG A 59 -19.97 -19.01 -9.67
N TYR A 60 -20.14 -19.07 -8.34
CA TYR A 60 -20.74 -17.99 -7.57
C TYR A 60 -19.96 -16.67 -7.76
N LEU A 61 -18.63 -16.72 -7.67
CA LEU A 61 -17.78 -15.54 -7.85
C LEU A 61 -17.78 -14.98 -9.28
N LEU A 62 -18.08 -15.81 -10.29
CA LEU A 62 -18.16 -15.36 -11.69
C LEU A 62 -19.52 -14.70 -12.02
N TYR A 63 -20.62 -15.31 -11.56
CA TYR A 63 -21.95 -15.03 -12.13
C TYR A 63 -22.97 -14.52 -11.12
N ASN A 64 -22.73 -14.64 -9.82
CA ASN A 64 -23.70 -14.18 -8.83
C ASN A 64 -23.74 -12.64 -8.77
N ARG A 65 -24.92 -12.07 -8.49
CA ARG A 65 -25.11 -10.62 -8.31
C ARG A 65 -24.34 -10.07 -7.10
N GLU A 66 -24.14 -10.90 -6.09
CA GLU A 66 -23.41 -10.56 -4.86
C GLU A 66 -21.89 -10.77 -4.98
N ARG A 67 -21.36 -11.05 -6.19
CA ARG A 67 -19.94 -11.37 -6.38
C ARG A 67 -18.99 -10.30 -5.84
N GLU A 68 -19.31 -9.02 -5.99
CA GLU A 68 -18.45 -7.92 -5.53
C GLU A 68 -18.38 -7.85 -4.00
N ASN A 69 -19.49 -8.12 -3.33
CA ASN A 69 -19.54 -8.20 -1.87
C ASN A 69 -18.72 -9.40 -1.38
N GLU A 70 -18.86 -10.55 -2.04
CA GLU A 70 -18.08 -11.74 -1.67
C GLU A 70 -16.59 -11.60 -1.94
N LEU A 71 -16.20 -10.98 -3.06
CA LEU A 71 -14.79 -10.68 -3.35
C LEU A 71 -14.18 -9.75 -2.29
N ALA A 72 -14.94 -8.77 -1.79
CA ALA A 72 -14.49 -7.93 -0.68
C ALA A 72 -14.32 -8.73 0.64
N GLU A 73 -15.20 -9.71 0.89
CA GLU A 73 -15.06 -10.61 2.04
C GLU A 73 -13.86 -11.55 1.89
N ILE A 74 -13.59 -12.04 0.67
CA ILE A 74 -12.37 -12.81 0.37
C ILE A 74 -11.14 -11.96 0.65
N VAL A 75 -11.09 -10.72 0.14
CA VAL A 75 -9.98 -9.79 0.42
C VAL A 75 -9.74 -9.67 1.92
N ASP A 76 -10.79 -9.51 2.72
CA ASP A 76 -10.65 -9.38 4.18
C ASP A 76 -9.95 -10.57 4.84
N ILE A 77 -10.24 -11.79 4.38
CA ILE A 77 -9.68 -13.01 4.97
C ILE A 77 -8.34 -13.41 4.38
N ILE A 78 -7.99 -12.98 3.15
CA ILE A 78 -6.73 -13.35 2.50
C ILE A 78 -5.60 -12.34 2.77
N THR A 79 -5.90 -11.06 2.96
CA THR A 79 -4.85 -10.06 3.19
C THR A 79 -4.18 -10.24 4.55
N VAL A 80 -2.86 -10.14 4.58
CA VAL A 80 -2.06 -10.15 5.82
C VAL A 80 -1.84 -8.71 6.23
N ASN A 81 -2.60 -8.24 7.22
CA ASN A 81 -2.63 -6.83 7.63
C ASN A 81 -1.76 -6.55 8.87
N GLU A 82 -0.62 -7.24 9.00
CA GLU A 82 0.29 -7.05 10.15
C GLU A 82 1.06 -5.75 9.99
N THR A 83 0.80 -4.79 10.87
CA THR A 83 1.45 -3.47 10.87
C THR A 83 1.58 -2.92 12.29
N TYR A 84 2.48 -1.96 12.48
CA TYR A 84 2.74 -1.31 13.75
C TYR A 84 3.42 0.04 13.49
N PHE A 85 3.25 0.97 14.42
CA PHE A 85 3.82 2.30 14.31
C PHE A 85 5.35 2.23 14.28
N PHE A 86 5.96 3.10 13.46
CA PHE A 86 7.42 3.19 13.29
C PHE A 86 8.10 1.89 12.82
N ARG A 87 7.36 0.99 12.15
CA ARG A 87 7.92 -0.17 11.46
C ARG A 87 9.01 0.26 10.47
N GLU A 88 10.14 -0.45 10.47
CA GLU A 88 11.36 -0.17 9.69
C GLU A 88 11.76 1.32 9.74
N LYS A 89 11.95 1.85 10.97
CA LYS A 89 12.25 3.25 11.29
C LYS A 89 13.27 3.93 10.34
N LYS A 90 14.27 3.18 9.85
CA LYS A 90 15.31 3.68 8.93
C LYS A 90 14.75 4.33 7.66
N GLN A 91 13.62 3.87 7.14
CA GLN A 91 12.97 4.49 5.97
C GLN A 91 12.35 5.84 6.28
N PHE A 92 11.80 5.99 7.48
CA PHE A 92 11.32 7.28 7.95
C PHE A 92 12.48 8.23 8.25
N ASP A 93 13.59 7.74 8.79
CA ASP A 93 14.80 8.56 8.97
C ASP A 93 15.32 9.06 7.61
N ALA A 94 15.32 8.19 6.58
CA ALA A 94 15.66 8.59 5.21
C ALA A 94 14.66 9.58 4.59
N LEU A 95 13.35 9.46 4.90
CA LEU A 95 12.35 10.45 4.51
C LEU A 95 12.70 11.84 5.02
N LEU A 96 13.07 11.94 6.31
CA LEU A 96 13.35 13.20 7.00
C LEU A 96 14.71 13.79 6.62
N GLU A 97 15.76 12.98 6.61
CA GLU A 97 17.15 13.46 6.45
C GLU A 97 17.54 13.70 4.99
N GLU A 98 16.93 12.97 4.04
CA GLU A 98 17.41 12.92 2.65
C GLU A 98 16.30 13.19 1.62
N ILE A 99 15.23 12.39 1.63
CA ILE A 99 14.22 12.39 0.55
C ILE A 99 13.41 13.69 0.53
N ALA A 100 12.78 14.08 1.65
CA ALA A 100 11.99 15.31 1.70
C ALA A 100 12.85 16.54 1.41
N PRO A 101 14.05 16.72 2.03
CA PRO A 101 14.94 17.82 1.66
C PRO A 101 15.35 17.86 0.18
N GLU A 102 15.61 16.70 -0.46
CA GLU A 102 15.94 16.64 -1.89
C GLU A 102 14.77 17.08 -2.77
N ILE A 103 13.56 16.56 -2.51
CA ILE A 103 12.34 16.93 -3.23
C ILE A 103 12.08 18.44 -3.06
N MET A 104 12.11 18.93 -1.82
CA MET A 104 11.80 20.32 -1.49
C MET A 104 12.75 21.33 -2.14
N LYS A 105 14.04 20.99 -2.27
CA LYS A 105 15.03 21.84 -2.97
C LYS A 105 14.81 21.89 -4.48
N SER A 106 14.20 20.85 -5.05
CA SER A 106 14.01 20.71 -6.49
C SER A 106 12.67 21.20 -7.02
N GLY A 107 11.73 21.56 -6.13
CA GLY A 107 10.34 21.86 -6.48
C GLY A 107 10.18 23.09 -7.38
N SER A 108 9.17 23.02 -8.25
CA SER A 108 8.76 24.00 -9.27
C SER A 108 8.07 25.27 -8.73
N GLY A 109 8.32 25.63 -7.47
CA GLY A 109 7.77 26.83 -6.82
C GLY A 109 6.51 26.62 -5.97
N GLN A 110 5.92 25.42 -5.94
CA GLN A 110 4.86 25.07 -4.98
C GLN A 110 5.45 24.39 -3.73
N LYS A 111 5.24 24.99 -2.55
CA LYS A 111 5.63 24.39 -1.25
C LYS A 111 4.62 23.32 -0.81
N ARG A 112 4.50 22.25 -1.58
CA ARG A 112 3.62 21.11 -1.30
C ARG A 112 4.38 19.80 -1.45
N LEU A 113 4.22 18.89 -0.47
CA LEU A 113 4.79 17.54 -0.50
C LEU A 113 3.65 16.54 -0.36
N ARG A 114 3.52 15.60 -1.29
CA ARG A 114 2.48 14.57 -1.29
C ARG A 114 3.08 13.19 -1.14
N ILE A 115 2.62 12.50 -0.10
CA ILE A 115 3.12 11.20 0.29
C ILE A 115 1.96 10.22 0.24
N TRP A 116 2.11 9.10 -0.47
CA TRP A 116 1.10 8.06 -0.52
C TRP A 116 1.57 6.79 0.18
N SER A 117 0.85 6.34 1.20
CA SER A 117 0.98 4.99 1.78
C SER A 117 0.00 4.04 1.07
N ALA A 118 0.56 3.19 0.20
CA ALA A 118 -0.14 2.23 -0.65
C ALA A 118 -0.15 0.84 0.00
N GLY A 119 -1.33 0.36 0.41
CA GLY A 119 -1.49 -0.82 1.27
C GLY A 119 -1.29 -0.46 2.75
N CYS A 120 -2.01 0.57 3.21
CA CYS A 120 -1.79 1.18 4.53
C CYS A 120 -2.29 0.34 5.72
N ALA A 121 -2.97 -0.79 5.49
CA ALA A 121 -3.57 -1.64 6.51
C ALA A 121 -4.43 -0.82 7.50
N SER A 122 -4.20 -0.96 8.81
CA SER A 122 -4.91 -0.24 9.87
C SER A 122 -4.39 1.17 10.18
N GLY A 123 -3.55 1.74 9.31
CA GLY A 123 -3.20 3.16 9.33
C GLY A 123 -1.97 3.54 10.16
N GLU A 124 -1.29 2.59 10.78
CA GLU A 124 -0.07 2.86 11.56
C GLU A 124 1.03 3.57 10.74
N GLU A 125 1.25 3.15 9.48
CA GLU A 125 2.26 3.77 8.61
C GLU A 125 1.93 5.24 8.25
N PRO A 126 0.77 5.57 7.66
CA PRO A 126 0.48 6.96 7.31
C PRO A 126 0.38 7.86 8.54
N TYR A 127 -0.05 7.33 9.69
CA TYR A 127 -0.02 8.09 10.94
C TYR A 127 1.38 8.27 11.50
N THR A 128 2.31 7.31 11.34
CA THR A 128 3.72 7.55 11.63
C THR A 128 4.27 8.70 10.77
N ILE A 129 3.94 8.73 9.48
CA ILE A 129 4.36 9.84 8.59
C ILE A 129 3.79 11.16 9.10
N ALA A 130 2.50 11.23 9.42
CA ALA A 130 1.87 12.45 9.93
C ALA A 130 2.47 12.91 11.27
N ILE A 131 2.75 11.99 12.21
CA ILE A 131 3.44 12.30 13.47
C ILE A 131 4.82 12.91 13.18
N LEU A 132 5.59 12.31 12.29
CA LEU A 132 6.94 12.78 11.96
C LEU A 132 6.92 14.15 11.27
N VAL A 133 5.90 14.44 10.46
CA VAL A 133 5.69 15.79 9.89
C VAL A 133 5.49 16.82 11.01
N LEU A 134 4.62 16.52 11.99
CA LEU A 134 4.35 17.41 13.13
C LEU A 134 5.55 17.61 14.06
N GLU A 135 6.41 16.59 14.19
CA GLU A 135 7.63 16.66 15.01
C GLU A 135 8.75 17.46 14.37
N ASN A 136 8.69 17.70 13.05
CA ASN A 136 9.77 18.33 12.31
C ASN A 136 9.34 19.64 11.61
N PRO A 137 8.85 20.65 12.35
CA PRO A 137 8.42 21.92 11.75
C PRO A 137 9.58 22.69 11.10
N ALA A 138 10.83 22.43 11.48
CA ALA A 138 12.00 23.00 10.80
C ALA A 138 12.15 22.50 9.35
N ILE A 139 11.63 21.30 9.04
CA ILE A 139 11.64 20.69 7.70
C ILE A 139 10.34 21.05 6.98
N PHE A 140 9.19 20.87 7.64
CA PHE A 140 7.88 20.91 6.98
C PHE A 140 7.06 22.18 7.26
N GLY A 141 7.47 23.06 8.17
CA GLY A 141 6.63 24.17 8.66
C GLY A 141 6.18 25.16 7.57
N ASP A 142 6.96 25.28 6.51
CA ASP A 142 6.68 26.12 5.34
C ASP A 142 5.97 25.37 4.21
N TRP A 143 5.74 24.07 4.35
CA TRP A 143 5.24 23.17 3.32
C TRP A 143 3.88 22.59 3.70
N LYS A 144 2.97 22.57 2.73
CA LYS A 144 1.74 21.78 2.86
C LYS A 144 2.08 20.31 2.62
N VAL A 145 2.01 19.48 3.65
CA VAL A 145 2.18 18.03 3.51
C VAL A 145 0.82 17.36 3.42
N GLU A 146 0.61 16.56 2.39
CA GLU A 146 -0.60 15.76 2.17
C GLU A 146 -0.25 14.27 2.29
N VAL A 147 -0.77 13.58 3.29
CA VAL A 147 -0.58 12.13 3.45
C VAL A 147 -1.82 11.41 2.93
N LEU A 148 -1.69 10.80 1.75
CA LEU A 148 -2.70 9.94 1.18
C LEU A 148 -2.47 8.52 1.68
N ALA A 149 -3.54 7.79 1.99
CA ALA A 149 -3.45 6.40 2.41
C ALA A 149 -4.52 5.58 1.70
N SER A 150 -4.15 4.39 1.23
CA SER A 150 -5.13 3.50 0.63
C SER A 150 -4.86 2.03 0.86
N ASP A 151 -5.94 1.26 0.85
CA ASP A 151 -5.92 -0.19 0.96
C ASP A 151 -7.08 -0.80 0.16
N ILE A 152 -6.95 -2.06 -0.21
CA ILE A 152 -8.03 -2.85 -0.82
C ILE A 152 -9.00 -3.36 0.24
N ASN A 153 -8.55 -3.58 1.48
CA ASN A 153 -9.38 -4.05 2.56
C ASN A 153 -10.14 -2.87 3.21
N LYS A 154 -11.46 -2.81 2.96
CA LYS A 154 -12.34 -1.77 3.53
C LYS A 154 -12.39 -1.80 5.06
N ARG A 155 -12.31 -2.98 5.69
CA ARG A 155 -12.42 -3.12 7.15
C ARG A 155 -11.21 -2.52 7.86
N VAL A 156 -10.00 -2.74 7.35
CA VAL A 156 -8.79 -2.13 7.92
C VAL A 156 -8.76 -0.62 7.72
N ILE A 157 -9.28 -0.11 6.59
CA ILE A 157 -9.48 1.33 6.38
C ILE A 157 -10.44 1.92 7.43
N GLN A 158 -11.53 1.23 7.77
CA GLN A 158 -12.44 1.71 8.81
C GLN A 158 -11.75 1.72 10.18
N LYS A 159 -10.91 0.72 10.49
CA LYS A 159 -10.08 0.73 11.71
C LYS A 159 -9.11 1.91 11.72
N ALA A 160 -8.45 2.17 10.59
CA ALA A 160 -7.55 3.31 10.42
C ALA A 160 -8.25 4.64 10.66
N ARG A 161 -9.41 4.85 10.02
CA ARG A 161 -10.24 6.04 10.22
C ARG A 161 -10.69 6.21 11.66
N ARG A 162 -11.01 5.10 12.36
CA ARG A 162 -11.35 5.13 13.79
C ARG A 162 -10.14 5.53 14.64
N GLY A 163 -8.94 5.12 14.25
CA GLY A 163 -7.67 5.52 14.86
C GLY A 163 -7.50 5.02 16.30
N VAL A 164 -8.06 3.85 16.64
CA VAL A 164 -7.96 3.26 17.98
C VAL A 164 -7.09 2.02 17.92
N TYR A 165 -6.02 2.02 18.71
CA TYR A 165 -4.94 1.03 18.67
C TYR A 165 -4.74 0.34 20.02
N THR A 166 -4.10 -0.82 19.98
CA THR A 166 -3.74 -1.58 21.20
C THR A 166 -2.25 -1.46 21.48
N LYS A 167 -1.81 -1.93 22.66
CA LYS A 167 -0.39 -1.99 23.03
C LYS A 167 0.49 -2.67 21.97
N ASN A 168 -0.08 -3.64 21.25
CA ASN A 168 0.66 -4.40 20.22
C ASN A 168 1.10 -3.52 19.04
N SER A 169 0.35 -2.45 18.73
CA SER A 169 0.70 -1.48 17.68
C SER A 169 1.89 -0.59 18.06
N PHE A 170 2.27 -0.55 19.35
CA PHE A 170 3.32 0.33 19.87
C PHE A 170 4.66 -0.37 20.19
N ARG A 171 4.82 -1.64 19.79
CA ARG A 171 5.99 -2.47 20.13
C ARG A 171 7.37 -1.92 19.72
N ALA A 172 7.41 -0.94 18.82
CA ALA A 172 8.63 -0.27 18.36
C ALA A 172 8.57 1.26 18.55
N VAL A 173 7.69 1.75 19.42
CA VAL A 173 7.40 3.18 19.58
C VAL A 173 7.93 3.67 20.91
N GLU A 174 8.61 4.80 20.90
CA GLU A 174 9.04 5.48 22.12
C GLU A 174 7.83 6.05 22.88
N ASP A 175 7.81 5.90 24.20
CA ASP A 175 6.74 6.39 25.09
C ASP A 175 6.40 7.88 24.89
N TYR A 176 7.39 8.67 24.47
CA TYR A 176 7.19 10.08 24.13
C TYR A 176 6.09 10.27 23.09
N TYR A 177 6.12 9.52 21.98
CA TYR A 177 5.11 9.64 20.92
C TYR A 177 3.74 9.17 21.39
N ILE A 178 3.69 8.09 22.19
CA ILE A 178 2.44 7.55 22.73
C ILE A 178 1.76 8.62 23.60
N ARG A 179 2.49 9.21 24.57
CA ARG A 179 1.97 10.25 25.46
C ARG A 179 1.57 11.53 24.73
N LYS A 180 2.30 11.89 23.66
CA LYS A 180 2.05 13.14 22.93
C LYS A 180 0.88 13.04 21.95
N TYR A 181 0.75 11.92 21.23
CA TYR A 181 -0.14 11.80 20.07
C TYR A 181 -1.33 10.87 20.26
N PHE A 182 -1.46 10.23 21.43
CA PHE A 182 -2.58 9.34 21.71
C PHE A 182 -3.25 9.67 23.03
N ASP A 183 -4.57 9.49 23.06
CA ASP A 183 -5.39 9.57 24.25
C ASP A 183 -5.74 8.13 24.68
N GLU A 184 -5.39 7.77 25.92
CA GLU A 184 -5.71 6.46 26.48
C GLU A 184 -7.19 6.43 26.92
N GLY A 185 -7.91 5.39 26.50
CA GLY A 185 -9.32 5.19 26.83
C GLY A 185 -9.67 3.71 26.96
N ALA A 186 -10.95 3.43 27.21
CA ALA A 186 -11.43 2.07 27.51
C ALA A 186 -11.19 1.05 26.38
N GLU A 187 -11.22 1.49 25.12
CA GLU A 187 -11.01 0.62 23.94
C GLU A 187 -9.53 0.56 23.50
N GLY A 188 -8.61 1.25 24.19
CA GLY A 188 -7.20 1.35 23.83
C GLY A 188 -6.75 2.81 23.66
N PHE A 189 -5.81 3.03 22.75
CA PHE A 189 -5.16 4.31 22.53
C PHE A 189 -5.72 4.93 21.25
N ARG A 190 -6.46 6.04 21.38
CA ARG A 190 -6.99 6.77 20.23
C ARG A 190 -5.96 7.80 19.79
N ILE A 191 -5.59 7.81 18.51
CA ILE A 191 -4.73 8.83 17.94
C ILE A 191 -5.47 10.19 17.90
N LYS A 192 -4.76 11.26 18.25
CA LYS A 192 -5.32 12.61 18.34
C LYS A 192 -5.76 13.13 16.99
N ASP A 193 -6.85 13.91 16.99
CA ASP A 193 -7.45 14.44 15.77
C ASP A 193 -6.48 15.34 14.98
N SER A 194 -5.56 16.04 15.67
CA SER A 194 -4.49 16.83 15.04
C SER A 194 -3.56 16.01 14.13
N VAL A 195 -3.41 14.71 14.38
CA VAL A 195 -2.69 13.80 13.47
C VAL A 195 -3.63 13.24 12.42
N ARG A 196 -4.88 12.91 12.81
CA ARG A 196 -5.87 12.29 11.91
C ARG A 196 -6.18 13.17 10.72
N GLU A 197 -6.28 14.47 10.94
CA GLU A 197 -6.61 15.46 9.91
C GLU A 197 -5.52 15.62 8.83
N LEU A 198 -4.32 15.09 9.04
CA LEU A 198 -3.24 15.09 8.05
C LEU A 198 -3.32 13.90 7.08
N VAL A 199 -4.18 12.91 7.35
CA VAL A 199 -4.22 11.66 6.59
C VAL A 199 -5.58 11.44 5.91
N ASP A 200 -5.55 11.36 4.58
CA ASP A 200 -6.71 11.07 3.75
C ASP A 200 -6.77 9.60 3.35
N PHE A 201 -7.69 8.85 3.97
CA PHE A 201 -7.89 7.43 3.69
C PHE A 201 -8.86 7.19 2.54
N SER A 202 -8.46 6.35 1.58
CA SER A 202 -9.27 5.93 0.44
C SER A 202 -9.25 4.42 0.24
N HIS A 203 -10.30 3.87 -0.37
CA HIS A 203 -10.31 2.46 -0.79
C HIS A 203 -9.81 2.38 -2.23
N LEU A 204 -8.71 1.67 -2.45
CA LEU A 204 -8.08 1.55 -3.76
C LEU A 204 -7.45 0.17 -3.91
N ASN A 205 -7.77 -0.49 -5.01
CA ASN A 205 -7.06 -1.69 -5.44
C ASN A 205 -5.87 -1.27 -6.33
N LEU A 206 -4.67 -1.74 -5.98
CA LEU A 206 -3.45 -1.37 -6.72
C LEU A 206 -3.42 -1.91 -8.16
N LEU A 207 -4.27 -2.89 -8.48
CA LEU A 207 -4.43 -3.41 -9.85
C LEU A 207 -5.39 -2.59 -10.72
N GLU A 208 -5.91 -1.48 -10.22
CA GLU A 208 -6.84 -0.61 -10.95
C GLU A 208 -6.21 0.76 -11.28
N PRO A 209 -5.19 0.83 -12.17
CA PRO A 209 -4.46 2.08 -12.47
C PRO A 209 -5.37 3.22 -12.92
N LYS A 210 -6.48 2.90 -13.60
CA LYS A 210 -7.48 3.90 -14.03
C LYS A 210 -8.09 4.69 -12.87
N LYS A 211 -8.07 4.13 -11.65
CA LYS A 211 -8.58 4.79 -10.45
C LYS A 211 -7.54 5.65 -9.75
N TYR A 212 -6.28 5.65 -10.18
CA TYR A 212 -5.22 6.43 -9.52
C TYR A 212 -5.36 7.94 -9.77
N GLY A 213 -6.21 8.37 -10.70
CA GLY A 213 -6.35 9.78 -11.07
C GLY A 213 -6.69 10.73 -9.90
N PHE A 214 -7.42 10.26 -8.87
CA PHE A 214 -7.68 11.10 -7.68
C PHE A 214 -6.45 11.35 -6.82
N LEU A 215 -5.42 10.49 -6.92
CA LEU A 215 -4.16 10.67 -6.21
C LEU A 215 -3.38 11.85 -6.78
N GLY A 216 -3.55 12.20 -8.07
CA GLY A 216 -2.76 13.24 -8.75
C GLY A 216 -1.26 12.94 -8.76
N ASP A 217 -0.43 13.96 -9.02
CA ASP A 217 1.02 13.80 -9.00
C ASP A 217 1.53 13.60 -7.57
N LEU A 218 2.39 12.59 -7.35
CA LEU A 218 2.93 12.20 -6.05
C LEU A 218 4.44 12.43 -5.97
N ASP A 219 4.93 12.82 -4.80
CA ASP A 219 6.38 13.01 -4.59
C ASP A 219 7.03 11.77 -3.97
N VAL A 220 6.30 11.09 -3.07
CA VAL A 220 6.76 9.88 -2.39
C VAL A 220 5.65 8.84 -2.33
N ILE A 221 5.97 7.59 -2.64
CA ILE A 221 5.11 6.42 -2.45
C ILE A 221 5.80 5.47 -1.47
N PHE A 222 5.11 5.12 -0.40
CA PHE A 222 5.42 3.97 0.46
C PHE A 222 4.53 2.82 0.02
N CYS A 223 5.12 1.68 -0.36
CA CYS A 223 4.38 0.44 -0.62
C CYS A 223 5.17 -0.73 -0.01
N ARG A 224 4.96 -0.95 1.29
CA ARG A 224 5.84 -1.78 2.10
C ARG A 224 5.13 -3.01 2.62
N ASN A 225 5.76 -4.16 2.44
CA ASN A 225 5.26 -5.47 2.85
C ASN A 225 3.89 -5.82 2.21
N VAL A 226 3.67 -5.38 0.97
CA VAL A 226 2.45 -5.59 0.18
C VAL A 226 2.76 -6.44 -1.06
N LEU A 227 3.76 -6.01 -1.84
CA LEU A 227 4.14 -6.66 -3.08
C LEU A 227 4.69 -8.07 -2.84
N ILE A 228 5.20 -8.41 -1.66
CA ILE A 228 5.64 -9.78 -1.35
C ILE A 228 4.57 -10.86 -1.64
N TYR A 229 3.29 -10.51 -1.54
CA TYR A 229 2.18 -11.44 -1.80
C TYR A 229 1.77 -11.50 -3.28
N PHE A 230 2.31 -10.61 -4.12
CA PHE A 230 1.88 -10.45 -5.51
C PHE A 230 2.68 -11.38 -6.44
N HIS A 231 2.00 -11.95 -7.43
CA HIS A 231 2.69 -12.62 -8.53
C HIS A 231 3.39 -11.61 -9.46
N ALA A 232 4.30 -12.08 -10.32
CA ALA A 232 5.15 -11.22 -11.14
C ALA A 232 4.36 -10.26 -12.07
N GLY A 233 3.27 -10.71 -12.68
CA GLY A 233 2.41 -9.90 -13.55
C GLY A 233 1.75 -8.75 -12.79
N SER A 234 1.11 -9.03 -11.66
CA SER A 234 0.54 -8.02 -10.78
C SER A 234 1.59 -7.03 -10.26
N LYS A 235 2.77 -7.51 -9.83
CA LYS A 235 3.87 -6.62 -9.42
C LYS A 235 4.23 -5.62 -10.51
N LYS A 236 4.36 -6.09 -11.75
CA LYS A 236 4.71 -5.25 -12.90
C LYS A 236 3.66 -4.15 -13.12
N ILE A 237 2.37 -4.52 -13.13
CA ILE A 237 1.26 -3.55 -13.29
C ILE A 237 1.33 -2.47 -12.20
N VAL A 238 1.49 -2.87 -10.94
CA VAL A 238 1.53 -1.92 -9.82
C VAL A 238 2.75 -0.99 -9.92
N VAL A 239 3.93 -1.54 -10.22
CA VAL A 239 5.17 -0.76 -10.31
C VAL A 239 5.15 0.21 -11.48
N GLU A 240 4.60 -0.18 -12.63
CA GLU A 240 4.37 0.73 -13.76
C GLU A 240 3.40 1.85 -13.37
N SER A 241 2.34 1.54 -12.64
CA SER A 241 1.35 2.52 -12.17
C SER A 241 1.96 3.51 -11.15
N PHE A 242 2.82 3.02 -10.25
CA PHE A 242 3.59 3.88 -9.33
C PHE A 242 4.55 4.79 -10.09
N TYR A 243 5.23 4.26 -11.12
CA TYR A 243 6.10 5.06 -11.96
C TYR A 243 5.32 6.19 -12.63
N GLU A 244 4.16 5.93 -13.21
CA GLU A 244 3.34 6.97 -13.85
C GLU A 244 2.82 8.02 -12.84
N SER A 245 2.51 7.60 -11.61
CA SER A 245 1.97 8.50 -10.57
C SER A 245 3.02 9.39 -9.90
N LEU A 246 4.29 9.00 -9.94
CA LEU A 246 5.38 9.77 -9.34
C LEU A 246 5.79 10.97 -10.22
N CYS A 247 6.07 12.09 -9.58
CA CYS A 247 6.80 13.21 -10.17
C CYS A 247 8.20 12.76 -10.62
N GLY A 248 8.78 13.45 -11.60
CA GLY A 248 10.19 13.28 -11.93
C GLY A 248 11.08 13.61 -10.72
N GLY A 249 11.94 12.68 -10.32
CA GLY A 249 12.75 12.77 -9.09
C GLY A 249 12.04 12.27 -7.82
N GLY A 250 10.77 11.85 -7.92
CA GLY A 250 10.02 11.27 -6.81
C GLY A 250 10.50 9.88 -6.41
N TYR A 251 10.11 9.44 -5.21
CA TYR A 251 10.64 8.24 -4.57
C TYR A 251 9.57 7.17 -4.33
N LEU A 252 9.98 5.91 -4.49
CA LEU A 252 9.25 4.71 -4.09
C LEU A 252 10.06 3.97 -3.02
N LEU A 253 9.46 3.78 -1.86
CA LEU A 253 9.99 2.99 -0.75
C LEU A 253 9.24 1.66 -0.68
N LEU A 254 9.99 0.56 -0.70
CA LEU A 254 9.48 -0.80 -0.55
C LEU A 254 10.00 -1.41 0.76
N GLY A 255 9.32 -2.42 1.28
CA GLY A 255 9.76 -3.13 2.49
C GLY A 255 11.03 -3.95 2.24
N HIS A 256 11.74 -4.32 3.30
CA HIS A 256 13.07 -4.94 3.18
C HIS A 256 13.14 -6.27 2.41
N ALA A 257 12.01 -6.99 2.30
CA ALA A 257 11.92 -8.24 1.55
C ALA A 257 11.48 -8.04 0.09
N GLU A 258 11.31 -6.80 -0.36
CA GLU A 258 10.77 -6.44 -1.66
C GLU A 258 11.85 -5.82 -2.54
N SER A 259 11.80 -6.12 -3.83
CA SER A 259 12.75 -5.62 -4.81
C SER A 259 12.09 -5.48 -6.16
N LEU A 260 12.51 -4.45 -6.92
CA LEU A 260 12.13 -4.28 -8.32
C LEU A 260 13.00 -5.10 -9.29
N MET A 261 13.98 -5.85 -8.78
CA MET A 261 14.78 -6.74 -9.60
C MET A 261 13.88 -7.74 -10.33
N ASN A 262 14.06 -7.85 -11.65
CA ASN A 262 13.23 -8.64 -12.57
C ASN A 262 11.75 -8.20 -12.68
N VAL A 263 11.38 -7.04 -12.12
CA VAL A 263 10.04 -6.45 -12.26
C VAL A 263 10.06 -5.22 -13.16
N SER A 264 10.99 -4.28 -12.91
CA SER A 264 11.11 -3.05 -13.68
C SER A 264 12.54 -2.51 -13.65
N THR A 265 12.95 -1.86 -14.74
CA THR A 265 14.21 -1.12 -14.86
C THR A 265 14.01 0.39 -14.96
N SER A 266 12.76 0.87 -14.84
CA SER A 266 12.42 2.29 -15.02
C SER A 266 12.84 3.17 -13.83
N PHE A 267 13.02 2.57 -12.65
CA PHE A 267 13.49 3.26 -11.46
C PHE A 267 15.01 3.14 -11.29
N ALA A 268 15.65 4.22 -10.83
CA ALA A 268 17.04 4.17 -10.38
C ALA A 268 17.10 3.77 -8.91
N LEU A 269 17.98 2.83 -8.56
CA LEU A 269 18.24 2.49 -7.15
C LEU A 269 19.09 3.61 -6.52
N LYS A 270 18.60 4.19 -5.43
CA LYS A 270 19.28 5.21 -4.63
C LYS A 270 19.70 4.61 -3.30
N HIS A 271 21.00 4.60 -3.05
CA HIS A 271 21.55 4.31 -1.72
C HIS A 271 21.45 5.57 -0.86
N LEU A 272 20.71 5.48 0.23
CA LEU A 272 20.54 6.52 1.23
C LEU A 272 21.41 6.17 2.44
N LYS A 273 21.60 7.11 3.37
CA LYS A 273 22.41 6.89 4.57
C LYS A 273 21.84 5.76 5.44
N HIS A 274 20.52 5.65 5.52
CA HIS A 274 19.83 4.73 6.42
C HIS A 274 19.18 3.54 5.72
N ASP A 275 18.92 3.62 4.41
CA ASP A 275 18.27 2.56 3.64
C ASP A 275 18.53 2.68 2.13
N MET A 276 17.78 1.97 1.30
CA MET A 276 17.72 2.14 -0.14
C MET A 276 16.30 2.49 -0.56
N ALA A 277 16.17 3.29 -1.61
CA ALA A 277 14.89 3.60 -2.23
C ALA A 277 15.01 3.59 -3.76
N TYR A 278 13.86 3.59 -4.43
CA TYR A 278 13.79 3.66 -5.89
C TYR A 278 13.37 5.06 -6.30
N GLN A 279 14.14 5.74 -7.13
CA GLN A 279 13.84 7.10 -7.60
C GLN A 279 13.39 7.06 -9.06
N LYS A 280 12.29 7.75 -9.37
CA LYS A 280 11.91 8.02 -10.76
C LYS A 280 12.91 9.03 -11.33
N PRO A 281 13.65 8.71 -12.40
CA PRO A 281 14.58 9.66 -12.99
C PRO A 281 13.87 10.95 -13.39
N ARG A 282 14.53 12.11 -13.22
CA ARG A 282 14.03 13.35 -13.81
C ARG A 282 14.14 13.25 -15.33
N LYS A 283 13.13 13.71 -16.06
CA LYS A 283 13.30 13.93 -17.50
C LYS A 283 14.42 14.98 -17.65
N PRO A 284 15.42 14.76 -18.53
CA PRO A 284 16.39 15.81 -18.81
C PRO A 284 15.62 17.03 -19.30
N GLU A 285 15.88 18.19 -18.69
CA GLU A 285 15.43 19.46 -19.25
C GLU A 285 16.06 19.56 -20.64
N MET A 286 15.24 19.50 -21.70
CA MET A 286 15.74 19.85 -23.03
C MET A 286 16.15 21.31 -22.96
N SER A 287 17.45 21.54 -23.12
CA SER A 287 17.99 22.88 -23.24
C SER A 287 17.40 23.55 -24.49
N ILE A 288 17.18 24.87 -24.47
CA ILE A 288 16.70 25.64 -25.64
C ILE A 288 17.63 25.44 -26.87
N SER A 289 18.90 25.11 -26.65
CA SER A 289 19.85 24.72 -27.72
C SER A 289 19.53 23.40 -28.40
N ASP A 290 18.92 22.43 -27.70
CA ASP A 290 18.56 21.14 -28.28
C ASP A 290 17.27 21.22 -29.10
N GLU A 291 16.32 22.09 -28.69
CA GLU A 291 15.07 22.30 -29.41
C GLU A 291 15.30 23.03 -30.76
N SER A 292 16.30 23.92 -30.79
CA SER A 292 16.75 24.60 -32.01
C SER A 292 17.51 23.66 -32.95
N LEU A 293 18.34 22.75 -32.41
CA LEU A 293 18.98 21.68 -33.18
C LEU A 293 17.95 20.68 -33.76
N TYR A 294 16.93 20.31 -32.99
CA TYR A 294 15.90 19.38 -33.46
C TYR A 294 15.07 19.95 -34.62
N ARG A 295 14.71 21.24 -34.55
CA ARG A 295 14.04 21.95 -35.65
C ARG A 295 14.93 22.17 -36.87
N MET A 296 16.25 22.26 -36.70
CA MET A 296 17.18 22.42 -37.83
C MET A 296 17.41 21.12 -38.61
N VAL A 297 17.34 19.97 -37.94
CA VAL A 297 17.66 18.67 -38.53
C VAL A 297 16.43 17.98 -39.11
N TRP A 298 15.24 18.25 -38.57
CA TRP A 298 14.00 17.53 -38.92
C TRP A 298 12.80 18.43 -39.23
N GLY A 299 12.99 19.75 -39.29
CA GLY A 299 11.98 20.73 -39.66
C GLY A 299 12.06 21.14 -41.13
#